data_AF-A0A3M1PPZ8-F1
#
_entry.id   AF-A0A3M1PPZ8-F1
#
_cell.length_a   1.000
_cell.length_b   1.000
_cell.length_c   1.000
_cell.angle_alpha   90.00
_cell.angle_beta   90.00
_cell.angle_gamma   90.00
#
_symmetry.space_group_name_H-M   'P 1'
#
loop_
_entity.id
_entity.type
_entity.pdbx_description
1 polymer ?
#
loop_
_entity_poly.entity_id
_entity_poly.type
_entity_poly.pdbx_seq_one_letter_code
_entity_poly.pdbx_strand_id
1 'polypeptide(L)'
;AQLSRGASLEGSLLERVKNIIPMIVPLFVSAIRRADDLALAMEARNYVADATGRTSFRSLRFSVCDVQMLLFTVAVMGTVVVLH
;
A
#
# COMPACT_ATOMS: atom_id res chain seq x y z
N ALA A 1 14.33 19.71 -1.26
CA ALA A 1 14.40 20.43 -2.55
C ALA A 1 13.23 21.39 -2.80
N GLN A 2 11.97 21.03 -2.50
CA GLN A 2 10.80 21.93 -2.66
C GLN A 2 10.44 22.74 -1.40
N LEU A 3 10.75 22.21 -0.20
CA LEU A 3 10.68 22.97 1.07
C LEU A 3 11.53 24.25 1.05
N SER A 4 12.64 24.25 0.31
CA SER A 4 13.53 25.40 0.11
C SER A 4 13.11 26.31 -1.05
N ARG A 5 12.02 26.00 -1.77
CA ARG A 5 11.49 26.76 -2.94
C ARG A 5 10.13 27.40 -2.67
N GLY A 6 9.76 27.59 -1.41
CA GLY A 6 8.54 28.32 -1.02
C GLY A 6 7.31 27.46 -0.80
N ALA A 7 7.46 26.14 -0.62
CA ALA A 7 6.40 25.32 -0.03
C ALA A 7 6.29 25.69 1.47
N SER A 8 5.69 26.84 1.79
CA SER A 8 5.31 27.14 3.16
C SER A 8 4.17 26.19 3.53
N LEU A 9 4.41 25.34 4.52
CA LEU A 9 3.35 24.60 5.22
C LEU A 9 2.69 25.49 6.28
N GLU A 10 2.95 26.78 6.25
CA GLU A 10 2.39 27.82 7.13
C GLU A 10 1.42 28.68 6.32
N GLY A 11 0.22 28.88 6.87
CA GLY A 11 -0.92 29.53 6.21
C GLY A 11 -2.25 28.81 6.48
N SER A 12 -3.35 29.40 5.98
CA SER A 12 -4.70 28.83 6.06
C SER A 12 -4.83 27.50 5.30
N LEU A 13 -5.89 26.71 5.57
CA LEU A 13 -6.12 25.41 4.92
C LEU A 13 -6.07 25.50 3.38
N LEU A 14 -6.57 26.59 2.80
CA LEU A 14 -6.58 26.84 1.35
C LEU A 14 -5.17 27.03 0.76
N GLU A 15 -4.30 27.76 1.46
CA GLU A 15 -2.93 28.01 1.02
C GLU A 15 -2.08 26.75 1.08
N ARG A 16 -2.28 25.92 2.13
CA ARG A 16 -1.64 24.61 2.25
C ARG A 16 -1.99 23.69 1.09
N VAL A 17 -3.27 23.60 0.72
CA VAL A 17 -3.72 22.78 -0.42
C VAL A 17 -3.08 23.28 -1.71
N LYS A 18 -3.07 24.59 -1.94
CA LYS A 18 -2.46 25.20 -3.12
C LYS A 18 -0.96 24.93 -3.23
N ASN A 19 -0.25 24.87 -2.10
CA ASN A 19 1.19 24.57 -2.06
C ASN A 19 1.52 23.08 -2.25
N ILE A 20 0.58 22.17 -1.95
CA ILE A 20 0.74 20.73 -2.13
C ILE A 20 0.50 20.32 -3.59
N ILE A 21 -0.42 20.97 -4.30
CA ILE A 21 -0.78 20.64 -5.69
C ILE A 21 0.46 20.56 -6.62
N PRO A 22 1.41 21.53 -6.63
CA PRO A 22 2.62 21.45 -7.45
C PRO A 22 3.54 20.28 -7.13
N MET A 23 3.45 19.68 -5.95
CA MET A 23 4.21 18.48 -5.59
C MET A 23 3.47 17.20 -5.97
N ILE A 24 2.15 17.15 -5.81
CA ILE A 24 1.35 15.97 -6.17
C ILE A 24 1.38 15.71 -7.67
N VAL A 25 1.22 16.75 -8.51
CA VAL A 25 1.18 16.61 -9.97
C VAL A 25 2.41 15.88 -10.53
N PRO A 26 3.65 16.29 -10.26
CA PRO A 26 4.83 15.58 -10.77
C PRO A 26 5.00 14.18 -10.17
N LEU A 27 4.62 13.97 -8.90
CA LEU A 27 4.63 12.63 -8.30
C LEU A 27 3.65 11.69 -9.01
N PHE A 28 2.46 12.19 -9.34
CA PHE A 28 1.44 11.43 -10.04
C PHE A 28 1.88 11.06 -11.46
N VAL A 29 2.41 12.04 -12.21
CA VAL A 29 2.97 11.79 -13.55
C VAL A 29 4.13 10.79 -13.49
N SER A 30 5.00 10.91 -12.47
CA SER A 30 6.10 9.95 -12.27
C SER A 30 5.59 8.55 -11.94
N ALA A 31 4.51 8.42 -11.18
CA ALA A 31 3.92 7.13 -10.82
C ALA A 31 3.31 6.43 -12.05
N ILE A 32 2.62 7.18 -12.92
CA ILE A 32 2.08 6.64 -14.18
C ILE A 32 3.21 6.14 -15.08
N ARG A 33 4.25 6.95 -15.32
CA ARG A 33 5.40 6.52 -16.14
C ARG A 33 6.04 5.23 -15.63
N ARG A 34 6.20 5.13 -14.31
CA ARG A 34 6.74 3.91 -13.68
C ARG A 34 5.80 2.71 -13.85
N ALA A 35 4.50 2.92 -13.82
CA ALA A 35 3.52 1.87 -14.08
C ALA A 35 3.61 1.39 -15.53
N ASP A 36 3.75 2.30 -16.49
CA ASP A 36 3.94 1.97 -17.91
C ASP A 36 5.25 1.19 -18.15
N ASP A 37 6.36 1.65 -17.58
CA ASP A 37 7.65 0.96 -17.65
C ASP A 37 7.57 -0.46 -17.06
N LEU A 38 6.85 -0.60 -15.94
CA LEU A 38 6.62 -1.90 -15.31
C LEU A 38 5.74 -2.80 -16.17
N ALA A 39 4.67 -2.27 -16.76
CA ALA A 39 3.78 -3.02 -17.64
C ALA A 39 4.54 -3.54 -18.87
N LEU A 40 5.35 -2.69 -19.50
CA LEU A 40 6.21 -3.08 -20.62
C LEU A 40 7.22 -4.17 -20.20
N ALA A 41 7.85 -4.04 -19.02
CA ALA A 41 8.75 -5.05 -18.50
C ALA A 41 8.04 -6.38 -18.17
N MET A 42 6.79 -6.32 -17.73
CA MET A 42 5.94 -7.49 -17.50
C MET A 42 5.60 -8.19 -18.82
N GLU A 43 5.21 -7.44 -19.85
CA GLU A 43 4.93 -7.97 -21.20
C GLU A 43 6.17 -8.58 -21.85
N ALA A 44 7.33 -7.92 -21.74
CA ALA A 44 8.61 -8.46 -22.23
C ALA A 44 9.02 -9.77 -21.52
N ARG A 45 8.56 -9.99 -20.28
CA ARG A 45 8.72 -11.25 -19.54
C ARG A 45 7.61 -12.25 -19.81
N ASN A 46 6.76 -11.99 -20.81
CA ASN A 46 5.58 -12.77 -21.18
C ASN A 46 4.61 -12.99 -20.00
N TYR A 47 4.53 -12.01 -19.09
CA TYR A 47 3.60 -12.09 -17.95
C TYR A 47 2.18 -11.74 -18.42
N VAL A 48 1.31 -12.73 -18.43
CA VAL A 48 -0.11 -12.57 -18.76
C VAL A 48 -0.90 -12.50 -17.45
N ALA A 49 -1.63 -11.40 -17.25
CA ALA A 49 -2.39 -11.17 -16.01
C ALA A 49 -3.43 -12.28 -15.77
N ASP A 50 -4.14 -12.69 -16.82
CA ASP A 50 -5.22 -13.68 -16.80
C ASP A 50 -4.76 -15.10 -17.19
N ALA A 51 -3.47 -15.40 -16.99
CA ALA A 51 -2.96 -16.74 -17.23
C ALA A 51 -3.63 -17.76 -16.30
N THR A 52 -4.16 -18.85 -16.85
CA THR A 52 -4.60 -20.01 -16.08
C THR A 52 -3.38 -20.81 -15.59
N GLY A 53 -3.44 -21.39 -14.38
CA GLY A 53 -2.33 -22.18 -13.83
C GLY A 53 -1.22 -21.38 -13.12
N ARG A 54 -1.53 -20.19 -12.59
CA ARG A 54 -0.58 -19.36 -11.84
C ARG A 54 0.00 -20.12 -10.64
N THR A 55 1.31 -20.22 -10.56
CA THR A 55 2.01 -20.72 -9.37
C THR A 55 2.42 -19.53 -8.49
N SER A 56 2.27 -19.66 -7.16
CA SER A 56 2.71 -18.63 -6.23
C SER A 56 4.14 -18.92 -5.78
N PHE A 57 5.08 -18.01 -6.09
CA PHE A 57 6.45 -18.10 -5.57
C PHE A 57 6.51 -17.90 -4.05
N ARG A 58 5.63 -17.04 -3.51
CA ARG A 58 5.53 -16.77 -2.08
C ARG A 58 4.24 -17.37 -1.53
N SER A 59 4.31 -18.63 -1.12
CA SER A 59 3.25 -19.28 -0.36
C SER A 59 3.26 -18.78 1.08
N LEU A 60 2.10 -18.38 1.60
CA LEU A 60 1.94 -18.13 3.03
C LEU A 60 1.95 -19.49 3.72
N ARG A 61 2.89 -19.69 4.66
CA ARG A 61 2.94 -20.87 5.51
C ARG A 61 2.37 -20.50 6.86
N PHE A 62 1.38 -21.25 7.32
CA PHE A 62 0.87 -21.10 8.68
C PHE A 62 1.97 -21.43 9.67
N SER A 63 2.26 -20.49 10.55
CA SER A 63 3.17 -20.67 11.67
C SER A 63 2.40 -21.09 12.91
N VAL A 64 3.09 -21.77 13.83
CA VAL A 64 2.54 -22.09 15.17
C VAL A 64 2.16 -20.81 15.92
N CYS A 65 2.86 -19.71 15.67
CA CYS A 65 2.54 -18.40 16.24
C CYS A 65 1.15 -17.89 15.77
N ASP A 66 0.75 -18.17 14.52
CA ASP A 66 -0.56 -17.77 14.01
C ASP A 66 -1.67 -18.51 14.75
N VAL A 67 -1.46 -19.79 15.04
CA VAL A 67 -2.38 -20.62 15.81
C VAL A 67 -2.48 -20.12 17.25
N GLN A 68 -1.35 -19.80 17.88
CA GLN A 68 -1.33 -19.24 19.25
C GLN A 68 -2.07 -17.90 19.32
N MET A 69 -1.83 -17.01 18.36
CA MET A 69 -2.49 -15.70 18.30
C MET A 69 -4.00 -15.84 18.06
N LEU A 70 -4.41 -16.78 17.21
CA LEU A 70 -5.82 -17.10 16.98
C LEU A 70 -6.49 -17.60 18.27
N LEU A 71 -5.86 -18.55 18.97
CA LEU A 71 -6.40 -19.15 20.20
C LEU A 71 -6.50 -18.11 21.32
N PHE A 72 -5.50 -17.24 21.45
CA PHE A 72 -5.54 -16.10 22.37
C PHE A 72 -6.70 -15.14 22.05
N THR A 73 -6.88 -14.79 20.79
CA THR A 73 -7.97 -13.89 20.36
C THR A 73 -9.35 -14.47 20.67
N VAL A 74 -9.54 -15.78 20.41
CA VAL A 74 -10.78 -16.49 20.74
C VAL A 74 -11.02 -16.54 22.25
N ALA A 75 -9.99 -16.81 23.05
CA ALA A 75 -10.10 -16.84 24.50
C ALA A 75 -10.52 -15.47 25.07
N VAL A 76 -9.90 -14.38 24.60
CA VAL A 76 -10.28 -13.02 25.02
C VAL A 76 -11.73 -12.73 24.66
N MET A 77 -12.16 -13.00 23.42
CA MET A 77 -13.56 -12.80 23.02
C MET A 77 -14.53 -13.63 23.86
N GLY A 78 -14.20 -14.89 24.16
CA GLY A 78 -15.02 -15.75 25.02
C GLY A 78 -15.16 -15.19 26.43
N THR A 79 -14.07 -14.68 27.03
CA THR A 79 -14.14 -14.06 28.36
C THR A 79 -15.00 -12.80 28.37
N VAL A 80 -14.94 -11.98 27.32
CA VAL A 80 -15.77 -10.77 27.22
C VAL A 80 -17.25 -11.12 27.11
N VAL A 81 -17.60 -12.14 26.32
CA VAL A 81 -19.01 -12.57 26.16
C VAL A 81 -19.57 -13.20 27.44
N VAL A 82 -18.76 -13.91 28.22
CA VAL A 82 -19.20 -14.52 29.49
C VAL A 82 -19.31 -13.50 30.63
N LEU A 83 -18.49 -12.46 30.62
CA LEU A 83 -18.50 -11.40 31.64
C LEU A 83 -19.60 -10.35 31.40
N HIS A 84 -20.19 -10.33 30.20
CA HIS A 84 -21.24 -9.41 29.77
C HIS A 84 -22.62 -10.08 29.81
#